data_AF-A0A429P8M0-F1
#
_entry.id   AF-A0A429P8M0-F1
#
_cell.length_a   1.000
_cell.length_b   1.000
_cell.length_c   1.000
_cell.angle_alpha   90.00
_cell.angle_beta   90.00
_cell.angle_gamma   90.00
#
_symmetry.space_group_name_H-M   'P 1'
#
loop_
_entity.id
_entity.type
_entity.pdbx_description
1 polymer ?
#
loop_
_entity_poly.entity_id
_entity_poly.type
_entity_poly.pdbx_seq_one_letter_code
_entity_poly.pdbx_strand_id
1 'polypeptide(L)'
;FLPEFEATIQRTGVQKDNLFYFADCLRQWVNSIDPEDNNRKRKRKFLFKRDPRDISQIWFYEPFSNTYFKVPTAKREIPPISLFEYKQVQNYLKSERQDVQNQDEIYMAILHLREQLNQARSLTRKQRRSNQRKKENEKAITQLSEQNQSKKAVVSESLQTSDDLWNTPLTAFDDLR
;
A
#
# COMPACT_ATOMS: atom_id res chain seq x y z
N PHE A 1 -6.07 11.57 -20.52
CA PHE A 1 -7.51 11.85 -20.60
C PHE A 1 -8.24 11.09 -19.50
N LEU A 2 -9.24 11.68 -18.85
CA LEU A 2 -10.11 10.93 -17.93
C LEU A 2 -10.98 9.96 -18.76
N PRO A 3 -11.06 8.67 -18.41
CA PRO A 3 -11.98 7.73 -19.06
C PRO A 3 -13.42 8.25 -19.03
N GLU A 4 -14.03 8.32 -20.21
CA GLU A 4 -15.42 8.68 -20.38
C GLU A 4 -16.29 7.41 -20.36
N PHE A 5 -17.50 7.53 -19.84
CA PHE A 5 -18.49 6.45 -19.87
C PHE A 5 -19.89 7.03 -19.91
N GLU A 6 -20.81 6.26 -20.47
CA GLU A 6 -22.23 6.60 -20.49
C GLU A 6 -22.98 5.83 -19.41
N ALA A 7 -23.88 6.50 -18.71
CA ALA A 7 -24.76 5.88 -17.74
C ALA A 7 -26.16 6.53 -17.76
N THR A 8 -27.13 5.80 -17.24
CA THR A 8 -28.48 6.33 -17.00
C THR A 8 -28.56 6.89 -15.58
N ILE A 9 -29.35 7.95 -15.39
CA ILE A 9 -29.60 8.55 -14.07
C ILE A 9 -30.91 7.99 -13.54
N GLN A 10 -30.82 7.17 -12.51
CA GLN A 10 -31.95 6.54 -11.82
C GLN A 10 -32.32 7.32 -10.56
N ARG A 11 -33.38 6.88 -9.85
CA ARG A 11 -33.80 7.50 -8.58
C ARG A 11 -32.72 7.43 -7.49
N THR A 12 -31.95 6.34 -7.47
CA THR A 12 -30.81 6.16 -6.56
C THR A 12 -29.55 6.92 -7.01
N GLY A 13 -29.60 7.56 -8.19
CA GLY A 13 -28.48 8.26 -8.81
C GLY A 13 -27.87 7.51 -9.98
N VAL A 14 -26.56 7.60 -10.11
CA VAL A 14 -25.78 6.94 -11.17
C VAL A 14 -25.06 5.75 -10.56
N GLN A 15 -25.20 4.57 -11.17
CA GLN A 15 -24.48 3.37 -10.76
C GLN A 15 -23.28 3.12 -11.68
N LYS A 16 -22.10 2.94 -11.10
CA LYS A 16 -20.90 2.51 -11.82
C LYS A 16 -20.07 1.57 -10.94
N ASP A 17 -19.79 0.37 -11.45
CA ASP A 17 -19.05 -0.68 -10.76
C ASP A 17 -19.59 -0.96 -9.34
N ASN A 18 -20.92 -1.08 -9.20
CA ASN A 18 -21.60 -1.28 -7.92
C ASN A 18 -21.50 -0.12 -6.91
N LEU A 19 -20.92 1.01 -7.31
CA LEU A 19 -20.90 2.23 -6.52
C LEU A 19 -21.98 3.19 -7.00
N PHE A 20 -22.70 3.80 -6.06
CA PHE A 20 -23.73 4.80 -6.37
C PHE A 20 -23.18 6.21 -6.20
N TYR A 21 -23.57 7.10 -7.10
CA TYR A 21 -23.20 8.52 -7.10
C TYR A 21 -24.44 9.38 -7.15
N PHE A 22 -24.48 10.43 -6.34
CA PHE A 22 -25.63 11.32 -6.25
C PHE A 22 -25.23 12.75 -5.92
N ALA A 23 -25.85 13.71 -6.60
CA ALA A 23 -25.72 15.13 -6.37
C ALA A 23 -27.00 15.85 -6.82
N ASP A 24 -27.22 17.07 -6.33
CA ASP A 24 -28.45 17.82 -6.65
C ASP A 24 -28.56 18.17 -8.14
N CYS A 25 -27.44 18.34 -8.85
CA CYS A 25 -27.42 18.58 -10.30
C CYS A 25 -28.01 17.42 -11.12
N LEU A 26 -28.08 16.21 -10.56
CA LEU A 26 -28.67 15.05 -11.22
C LEU A 26 -30.19 14.98 -11.07
N ARG A 27 -30.78 15.68 -10.08
CA ARG A 27 -32.22 15.56 -9.75
C ARG A 27 -33.13 15.86 -10.92
N GLN A 28 -32.81 16.88 -11.70
CA GLN A 28 -33.60 17.27 -12.88
C GLN A 28 -33.58 16.20 -13.99
N TRP A 29 -32.57 15.33 -13.99
CA TRP A 29 -32.34 14.32 -15.02
C TRP A 29 -32.77 12.91 -14.61
N VAL A 30 -33.21 12.73 -13.36
CA VAL A 30 -33.66 11.44 -12.83
C VAL A 30 -34.78 10.88 -13.69
N ASN A 31 -34.61 9.64 -14.15
CA ASN A 31 -35.57 8.91 -14.99
C ASN A 31 -35.91 9.59 -16.33
N SER A 32 -35.09 10.53 -16.79
CA SER A 32 -35.27 11.20 -18.07
C SER A 32 -35.33 10.20 -19.24
N ILE A 33 -36.20 10.52 -20.19
CA ILE A 33 -36.47 9.71 -21.37
C ILE A 33 -35.66 10.29 -22.52
N ASP A 34 -35.20 9.43 -23.41
CA ASP A 34 -34.46 9.85 -24.58
C ASP A 34 -35.37 10.69 -25.51
N PRO A 35 -35.03 11.96 -25.82
CA PRO A 35 -35.85 12.80 -26.69
C PRO A 35 -36.00 12.24 -28.10
N GLU A 36 -35.05 11.42 -28.57
CA GLU A 36 -35.08 10.80 -29.91
C GLU A 36 -35.98 9.55 -29.97
N ASP A 37 -36.39 8.99 -28.82
CA ASP A 37 -37.25 7.80 -28.78
C ASP A 37 -38.73 8.18 -28.75
N ASN A 38 -39.38 8.17 -29.92
CA ASN A 38 -40.82 8.41 -30.07
C ASN A 38 -41.69 7.48 -29.20
N ASN A 39 -41.21 6.27 -28.88
CA ASN A 39 -41.95 5.31 -28.06
C ASN A 39 -41.81 5.57 -26.56
N ARG A 40 -40.96 6.51 -26.13
CA ARG A 40 -40.69 6.86 -24.72
C ARG A 40 -40.29 5.68 -23.83
N LYS A 41 -39.71 4.63 -24.42
CA LYS A 41 -39.33 3.40 -23.70
C LYS A 41 -37.90 3.46 -23.20
N ARG A 42 -37.01 4.15 -23.91
CA ARG A 42 -35.59 4.22 -23.60
C ARG A 42 -35.27 5.34 -22.61
N LYS A 43 -34.50 5.00 -21.58
CA LYS A 43 -33.93 5.98 -20.65
C LYS A 43 -32.76 6.70 -21.33
N ARG A 44 -32.69 8.01 -21.11
CA ARG A 44 -31.62 8.85 -21.63
C ARG A 44 -30.29 8.45 -20.96
N LYS A 45 -29.26 8.26 -21.79
CA LYS A 45 -27.89 8.10 -21.33
C LYS A 45 -27.21 9.46 -21.30
N PHE A 46 -26.37 9.66 -20.29
CA PHE A 46 -25.56 10.87 -20.14
C PHE A 46 -24.09 10.52 -20.12
N LEU A 47 -23.28 11.50 -20.51
CA LEU A 47 -21.83 11.38 -20.52
C LEU A 47 -21.25 11.71 -19.15
N PHE A 48 -20.42 10.82 -18.64
CA PHE A 48 -19.70 10.97 -17.40
C PHE A 48 -18.20 10.75 -17.61
N LYS A 49 -17.39 11.36 -16.76
CA LYS A 49 -15.96 11.08 -16.66
C LYS A 49 -15.63 10.65 -15.24
N ARG A 50 -14.64 9.76 -15.10
CA ARG A 50 -14.17 9.30 -13.78
C ARG A 50 -12.66 9.22 -13.78
N ASP A 51 -12.04 9.69 -12.71
CA ASP A 51 -10.61 9.50 -12.51
C ASP A 51 -10.36 8.09 -11.93
N PRO A 52 -9.56 7.22 -12.56
CA PRO A 52 -9.21 5.93 -11.98
C PRO A 52 -8.37 6.04 -10.69
N ARG A 53 -7.73 7.18 -10.42
CA ARG A 53 -6.93 7.40 -9.20
C ARG A 53 -7.80 7.73 -7.99
N ASP A 54 -8.91 8.43 -8.23
CA ASP A 54 -9.89 8.77 -7.21
C ASP A 54 -11.30 8.56 -7.76
N ILE A 55 -11.93 7.49 -7.32
CA ILE A 55 -13.27 7.12 -7.73
C ILE A 55 -14.36 7.64 -6.79
N SER A 56 -14.02 8.46 -5.78
CA SER A 56 -15.03 9.05 -4.89
C SER A 56 -15.91 10.08 -5.60
N GLN A 57 -15.46 10.59 -6.75
CA GLN A 57 -16.16 11.59 -7.53
C GLN A 57 -16.19 11.21 -9.02
N ILE A 58 -17.30 11.54 -9.66
CA ILE A 58 -17.45 11.52 -11.11
C ILE A 58 -17.78 12.92 -11.61
N TRP A 59 -17.52 13.18 -12.88
CA TRP A 59 -17.87 14.42 -13.55
C TRP A 59 -19.02 14.15 -14.51
N PHE A 60 -20.16 14.77 -14.24
CA PHE A 60 -21.34 14.72 -15.06
C PHE A 60 -21.31 15.85 -16.09
N TYR A 61 -21.42 15.51 -17.37
CA TYR A 61 -21.59 16.51 -18.43
C TYR A 61 -23.06 16.90 -18.54
N GLU A 62 -23.37 18.15 -18.18
CA GLU A 62 -24.74 18.67 -18.25
C GLU A 62 -24.99 19.23 -19.66
N PRO A 63 -26.06 18.78 -20.36
CA PRO A 63 -26.27 19.09 -21.78
C PRO A 63 -26.83 20.48 -22.08
N PHE A 64 -27.37 21.22 -21.10
CA PHE A 64 -27.90 22.57 -21.30
C PHE A 64 -26.83 23.65 -21.07
N SER A 65 -26.01 23.49 -20.04
CA SER A 65 -24.94 24.39 -19.63
C SER A 65 -23.58 24.01 -20.22
N ASN A 66 -23.48 22.87 -20.92
CA ASN A 66 -22.26 22.34 -21.53
C ASN A 66 -21.06 22.33 -20.57
N THR A 67 -21.32 22.08 -19.29
CA THR A 67 -20.33 22.19 -18.21
C THR A 67 -20.30 20.89 -17.42
N TYR A 68 -19.13 20.56 -16.87
CA TYR A 68 -18.95 19.40 -16.02
C TYR A 68 -19.25 19.74 -14.55
N PHE A 69 -20.13 18.98 -13.94
CA PHE A 69 -20.42 19.05 -12.51
C PHE A 69 -19.80 17.87 -11.77
N LYS A 70 -19.27 18.13 -10.58
CA LYS A 70 -18.76 17.08 -9.70
C LYS A 70 -19.91 16.39 -9.00
N VAL A 71 -19.91 15.06 -9.02
CA VAL A 71 -20.90 14.22 -8.35
C VAL A 71 -20.14 13.25 -7.43
N PRO A 72 -20.25 13.40 -6.10
CA PRO A 72 -19.63 12.48 -5.16
C PRO A 72 -20.40 11.15 -5.08
N THR A 73 -19.83 10.17 -4.39
CA THR A 73 -20.54 8.96 -3.97
C THR A 73 -21.78 9.30 -3.15
N ALA A 74 -22.85 8.53 -3.34
CA ALA A 74 -24.10 8.71 -2.61
C ALA A 74 -23.88 8.56 -1.09
N LYS A 75 -23.06 7.58 -0.69
CA LYS A 75 -22.56 7.45 0.68
C LYS A 75 -21.33 8.33 0.85
N ARG A 76 -21.48 9.42 1.61
CA ARG A 76 -20.43 10.45 1.81
C ARG A 76 -19.30 10.03 2.76
N GLU A 77 -19.52 8.97 3.53
CA GLU A 77 -18.52 8.38 4.44
C GLU A 77 -17.42 7.63 3.69
N ILE A 78 -17.67 7.23 2.44
CA ILE A 78 -16.69 6.52 1.63
C ILE A 78 -15.49 7.45 1.39
N PRO A 79 -14.29 7.06 1.84
CA PRO A 79 -13.10 7.89 1.65
C PRO A 79 -12.68 7.91 0.18
N PRO A 80 -11.82 8.86 -0.23
CA PRO A 80 -11.18 8.80 -1.54
C PRO A 80 -10.43 7.48 -1.67
N ILE A 81 -10.70 6.79 -2.78
CA ILE A 81 -10.23 5.43 -3.05
C ILE A 81 -9.90 5.31 -4.54
N SER A 82 -8.87 4.55 -4.86
CA SER A 82 -8.50 4.30 -6.26
C SER A 82 -9.32 3.17 -6.87
N LEU A 83 -9.43 3.15 -8.20
CA LEU A 83 -10.10 2.05 -8.91
C LEU A 83 -9.46 0.69 -8.61
N PHE A 84 -8.14 0.65 -8.42
CA PHE A 84 -7.42 -0.58 -8.11
C PHE A 84 -7.70 -1.07 -6.69
N GLU A 85 -7.69 -0.17 -5.71
CA GLU A 85 -8.06 -0.49 -4.32
C GLU A 85 -9.52 -0.95 -4.24
N TYR A 86 -10.42 -0.28 -4.97
CA TYR A 86 -11.82 -0.67 -5.03
C TYR A 86 -12.04 -2.05 -5.67
N LYS A 87 -11.27 -2.40 -6.72
CA LYS A 87 -11.32 -3.76 -7.29
C LYS A 87 -10.92 -4.83 -6.26
N GLN A 88 -9.95 -4.54 -5.39
CA GLN A 88 -9.59 -5.46 -4.30
C GLN A 88 -10.74 -5.61 -3.30
N VAL A 89 -11.39 -4.51 -2.92
CA VAL A 89 -12.58 -4.52 -2.04
C VAL A 89 -13.69 -5.38 -2.65
N GLN A 90 -13.97 -5.19 -3.95
CA GLN A 90 -14.99 -5.96 -4.66
C GLN A 90 -14.67 -7.46 -4.72
N ASN A 91 -13.39 -7.82 -4.89
CA ASN A 91 -12.96 -9.20 -4.85
C ASN A 91 -13.07 -9.79 -3.44
N TYR A 92 -12.75 -9.01 -2.41
CA TYR A 92 -12.90 -9.40 -1.00
C TYR A 92 -14.36 -9.67 -0.63
N LEU A 93 -15.28 -8.78 -1.00
CA LEU A 93 -16.72 -8.97 -0.78
C LEU A 93 -17.24 -10.23 -1.49
N LYS A 94 -16.77 -10.49 -2.72
CA LYS A 94 -17.10 -11.72 -3.46
C LYS A 94 -16.59 -12.97 -2.76
N SER A 95 -15.37 -12.95 -2.20
CA SER A 95 -14.84 -14.11 -1.45
C SER A 95 -15.59 -14.38 -0.15
N GLU A 96 -16.05 -13.32 0.53
CA GLU A 96 -16.84 -13.41 1.78
C GLU A 96 -18.32 -13.72 1.51
N ARG A 97 -18.74 -13.83 0.24
CA ARG A 97 -20.15 -14.01 -0.19
C ARG A 97 -21.08 -12.91 0.34
N GLN A 98 -20.53 -11.71 0.50
CA GLN A 98 -21.25 -10.51 0.92
C GLN A 98 -21.88 -9.79 -0.28
N ASP A 99 -22.80 -8.86 -0.02
CA ASP A 99 -23.46 -8.11 -1.07
C ASP A 99 -22.53 -7.03 -1.61
N VAL A 100 -22.17 -7.22 -2.87
CA VAL A 100 -21.27 -6.34 -3.62
C VAL A 100 -21.94 -4.99 -3.96
N GLN A 101 -23.26 -4.86 -3.84
CA GLN A 101 -24.01 -3.62 -4.11
C GLN A 101 -24.27 -2.79 -2.85
N ASN A 102 -24.23 -3.40 -1.67
CA ASN A 102 -24.49 -2.72 -0.42
C ASN A 102 -23.37 -1.71 -0.09
N GLN A 103 -23.72 -0.43 -0.05
CA GLN A 103 -22.74 0.65 0.16
C GLN A 103 -22.14 0.62 1.57
N ASP A 104 -22.87 0.09 2.56
CA ASP A 104 -22.39 -0.04 3.93
C ASP A 104 -21.35 -1.15 4.04
N GLU A 105 -21.58 -2.30 3.39
CA GLU A 105 -20.62 -3.41 3.31
C GLU A 105 -19.36 -3.01 2.56
N ILE A 106 -19.51 -2.28 1.44
CA ILE A 106 -18.37 -1.69 0.71
C ILE A 106 -17.55 -0.80 1.63
N TYR A 107 -18.19 0.09 2.38
CA TYR A 107 -17.50 1.00 3.28
C TYR A 107 -16.75 0.25 4.39
N MET A 108 -17.38 -0.73 5.03
CA MET A 108 -16.75 -1.55 6.07
C MET A 108 -15.57 -2.36 5.51
N ALA A 109 -15.71 -2.96 4.33
CA ALA A 109 -14.64 -3.68 3.67
C ALA A 109 -13.44 -2.78 3.34
N ILE A 110 -13.67 -1.53 2.92
CA ILE A 110 -12.60 -0.54 2.70
C ILE A 110 -11.81 -0.30 3.98
N LEU A 111 -12.51 -0.04 5.10
CA LEU A 111 -11.86 0.20 6.39
C LEU A 111 -11.05 -1.02 6.84
N HIS A 112 -11.65 -2.20 6.77
CA HIS A 112 -11.02 -3.46 7.18
C HIS A 112 -9.74 -3.74 6.37
N LEU A 113 -9.80 -3.64 5.03
CA LEU A 113 -8.62 -3.89 4.19
C LEU A 113 -7.51 -2.86 4.43
N ARG A 114 -7.86 -1.60 4.66
CA ARG A 114 -6.87 -0.55 5.01
C ARG A 114 -6.19 -0.84 6.34
N GLU A 115 -6.95 -1.30 7.33
CA GLU A 115 -6.40 -1.69 8.62
C GLU A 115 -5.43 -2.86 8.48
N GLN A 116 -5.82 -3.93 7.78
CA GLN A 116 -4.97 -5.08 7.52
C GLN A 116 -3.66 -4.69 6.81
N LEU A 117 -3.75 -3.81 5.80
CA LEU A 117 -2.56 -3.29 5.11
C LEU A 117 -1.64 -2.51 6.06
N ASN A 118 -2.19 -1.68 6.93
CA ASN A 118 -1.41 -0.93 7.92
C ASN A 118 -0.72 -1.85 8.92
N GLN A 119 -1.43 -2.85 9.43
CA GLN A 119 -0.87 -3.88 10.32
C GLN A 119 0.26 -4.64 9.61
N ALA A 120 0.02 -5.16 8.41
CA ALA A 120 1.03 -5.87 7.61
C ALA A 120 2.27 -5.00 7.33
N ARG A 121 2.07 -3.71 7.03
CA ARG A 121 3.16 -2.75 6.82
C ARG A 121 3.99 -2.56 8.08
N SER A 122 3.35 -2.45 9.24
CA SER A 122 4.04 -2.30 10.53
C SER A 122 4.87 -3.54 10.88
N LEU A 123 4.30 -4.74 10.67
CA LEU A 123 4.96 -6.02 10.91
C LEU A 123 6.13 -6.22 9.96
N THR A 124 5.96 -5.94 8.67
CA THR A 124 7.02 -6.03 7.65
C THR A 124 8.17 -5.07 7.95
N ARG A 125 7.86 -3.82 8.36
CA ARG A 125 8.87 -2.84 8.79
C ARG A 125 9.64 -3.35 10.01
N LYS A 126 8.95 -3.92 11.00
CA LYS A 126 9.58 -4.51 12.20
C LYS A 126 10.48 -5.69 11.82
N GLN A 127 9.99 -6.58 10.97
CA GLN A 127 10.75 -7.74 10.50
C GLN A 127 11.99 -7.34 9.70
N ARG A 128 11.87 -6.35 8.81
CA ARG A 128 13.01 -5.81 8.05
C ARG A 128 14.09 -5.26 8.99
N ARG A 129 13.72 -4.52 10.03
CA ARG A 129 14.67 -4.02 11.05
C ARG A 129 15.33 -5.16 11.83
N SER A 130 14.56 -6.17 12.22
CA SER A 130 15.10 -7.35 12.92
C SER A 130 16.11 -8.10 12.05
N ASN A 131 15.78 -8.35 10.79
CA ASN A 131 16.67 -9.00 9.84
C ASN A 131 17.93 -8.18 9.57
N GLN A 132 17.82 -6.86 9.49
CA GLN A 132 18.97 -5.98 9.33
C GLN A 132 19.92 -6.08 10.53
N ARG A 133 19.39 -6.05 11.77
CA ARG A 133 20.19 -6.23 12.98
C ARG A 133 20.90 -7.58 13.03
N LYS A 134 20.22 -8.66 12.63
CA LYS A 134 20.85 -9.99 12.55
C LYS A 134 22.03 -10.00 11.59
N LYS A 135 21.87 -9.43 10.38
CA LYS A 135 22.94 -9.32 9.40
C LYS A 135 24.11 -8.47 9.90
N GLU A 136 23.84 -7.38 10.60
CA GLU A 136 24.88 -6.52 11.20
C GLU A 136 25.62 -7.25 12.33
N ASN A 137 24.88 -7.96 13.19
CA ASN A 137 25.48 -8.78 14.25
C ASN A 137 26.33 -9.92 13.69
N GLU A 138 25.85 -10.63 12.67
CA GLU A 138 26.61 -11.67 11.96
C GLU A 138 27.92 -11.11 11.40
N LYS A 139 27.87 -9.95 10.73
CA LYS A 139 29.08 -9.27 10.23
C LYS A 139 30.04 -8.90 11.35
N ALA A 140 29.54 -8.34 12.46
CA ALA A 140 30.36 -7.99 13.60
C ALA A 140 31.02 -9.22 14.23
N ILE A 141 30.29 -10.34 14.35
CA ILE A 141 30.84 -11.62 14.84
C ILE A 141 31.93 -12.12 13.90
N THR A 142 31.72 -12.10 12.58
CA THR A 142 32.74 -12.51 11.60
C THR A 142 33.99 -11.64 11.71
N GLN A 143 33.84 -10.31 11.76
CA GLN A 143 34.97 -9.37 11.92
C GLN A 143 35.73 -9.60 13.23
N LEU A 144 35.03 -9.84 14.34
CA LEU A 144 35.65 -10.17 15.63
C LEU A 144 36.42 -11.49 15.55
N SER A 145 35.90 -12.50 14.84
CA SER A 145 36.58 -13.78 14.65
C SER A 145 37.87 -13.63 13.81
N GLU A 146 37.84 -12.83 12.76
CA GLU A 146 39.00 -12.52 11.90
C GLU A 146 40.07 -11.75 12.69
N GLN A 147 39.69 -10.76 13.50
CA GLN A 147 40.60 -10.02 14.37
C GLN A 147 41.24 -10.90 15.46
N ASN A 148 40.48 -11.85 16.01
CA ASN A 148 41.02 -12.78 17.00
C ASN A 148 41.99 -13.79 16.35
N GLN A 149 41.74 -14.22 15.12
CA GLN A 149 42.68 -15.08 14.37
C GLN A 149 43.99 -14.35 14.04
N SER A 150 43.93 -13.09 13.60
CA SER A 150 45.15 -12.31 13.31
C SER A 150 45.97 -12.02 14.56
N LYS A 151 45.32 -11.66 15.69
CA LYS A 151 46.02 -11.49 16.98
C LYS A 151 46.68 -12.78 17.45
N LYS A 152 46.03 -13.93 17.29
CA LYS A 152 46.58 -15.22 17.70
C LYS A 152 47.80 -15.61 16.86
N ALA A 153 47.80 -15.32 15.56
CA ALA A 153 48.95 -15.52 14.67
C ALA A 153 50.15 -14.65 15.07
N VAL A 154 49.94 -13.36 15.37
CA VAL A 154 51.00 -12.45 15.84
C VAL A 154 51.58 -12.90 17.18
N VAL A 155 50.75 -13.38 18.10
CA VAL A 155 51.22 -13.89 19.41
C VAL A 155 52.04 -15.17 19.24
N SER A 156 51.65 -16.10 18.38
CA SER A 156 52.45 -17.31 18.11
C SER A 156 53.80 -16.99 17.47
N GLU A 157 53.89 -15.97 16.62
CA GLU A 157 55.14 -15.55 15.98
C GLU A 157 56.07 -14.81 16.97
N SER A 158 55.50 -14.07 17.93
CA SER A 158 56.26 -13.48 19.05
C SER A 158 56.71 -14.50 20.11
N LEU A 159 55.98 -15.61 20.29
CA LEU A 159 56.37 -16.68 21.23
C LEU A 159 57.55 -17.51 20.71
N GLN A 160 57.65 -17.70 19.39
CA GLN A 160 58.81 -18.35 18.76
C GLN A 160 60.11 -17.54 18.89
N THR A 161 60.02 -16.22 19.07
CA THR A 161 61.19 -15.35 19.30
C THR A 161 61.56 -15.20 20.78
N SER A 162 60.69 -15.59 21.72
CA SER A 162 60.94 -15.48 23.16
C SER A 162 61.56 -16.73 23.81
N ASP A 163 61.53 -17.88 23.14
CA ASP A 163 62.13 -19.13 23.66
C ASP A 163 63.67 -19.08 23.76
N ASP A 164 64.33 -18.13 23.07
CA ASP A 164 65.78 -17.90 23.17
C ASP A 164 66.22 -17.12 24.42
N LEU A 165 65.30 -16.45 25.12
CA LEU A 165 65.66 -15.58 26.27
C LEU A 165 65.83 -16.34 27.59
N TRP A 166 65.19 -17.51 27.75
CA TRP A 166 65.26 -18.32 28.97
C TRP A 166 66.25 -19.49 28.87
N ASN A 167 66.88 -19.67 27.71
CA ASN A 167 67.83 -20.76 27.43
C ASN A 167 69.29 -20.37 27.65
N THR A 168 69.55 -19.19 28.24
CA THR A 168 70.89 -18.78 28.65
C THR A 168 71.24 -19.46 29.97
N PRO A 169 72.31 -20.29 30.04
CA PRO A 169 72.76 -20.83 31.31
C PRO A 169 73.23 -19.67 32.18
N LEU A 170 72.59 -19.46 33.33
CA LEU A 170 72.99 -18.50 34.35
C LEU A 170 74.45 -18.75 34.73
N THR A 171 75.37 -17.91 34.25
CA THR A 171 76.73 -17.86 34.76
C THR A 171 76.66 -17.28 36.17
N ALA A 172 77.07 -18.07 37.16
CA ALA A 172 77.20 -17.63 38.54
C ALA A 172 78.06 -16.37 38.59
N PHE A 173 77.58 -15.37 39.34
CA PHE A 173 78.19 -14.05 39.46
C PHE A 173 79.45 -14.16 40.31
N ASP A 174 80.57 -14.54 39.68
CA ASP A 174 81.89 -14.54 40.33
C ASP A 174 82.37 -13.07 40.51
N ASP A 175 82.61 -12.75 41.78
CA ASP A 175 83.47 -11.69 42.33
C ASP A 175 83.40 -10.26 41.75
N LEU A 176 82.69 -9.40 42.50
CA LEU A 176 83.10 -7.99 42.66
C LEU A 176 83.86 -7.86 43.98
N ARG A 177 85.16 -7.59 43.86
CA ARG A 177 86.09 -7.22 44.94
C ARG A 177 86.23 -5.70 45.02
#